data_AF-A0A931BQ20-F1
#
_entry.id   AF-A0A931BQ20-F1
#
_cell.length_a   1.000
_cell.length_b   1.000
_cell.length_c   1.000
_cell.angle_alpha   90.00
_cell.angle_beta   90.00
_cell.angle_gamma   90.00
#
_symmetry.space_group_name_H-M   'P 1'
#
loop_
_entity.id
_entity.type
_entity.pdbx_description
1 polymer ?
#
loop_
_entity_poly.entity_id
_entity_poly.type
_entity_poly.pdbx_seq_one_letter_code
_entity_poly.pdbx_strand_id
1 'polypeptide(L)'
;MTSTSQAAYQALRDYLNSLLLPTCPEQPLAAVPMALRPELAAFLRGKTGYEDKTGRPMIYAADLAAWARDLIQGAGLAAPLPLATLDLTALRMATQRQA
;
A
#
# COMPACT_ATOMS: atom_id res chain seq x y z
N MET A 1 8.33 -2.90 23.01
CA MET A 1 7.87 -2.05 21.88
C MET A 1 7.31 -0.77 22.46
N THR A 2 7.62 0.40 21.90
CA THR A 2 7.01 1.66 22.34
C THR A 2 5.58 1.75 21.80
N SER A 3 4.67 2.43 22.52
CA SER A 3 3.26 2.63 22.09
C SER A 3 3.16 3.14 20.64
N THR A 4 4.10 3.99 20.23
CA THR A 4 4.22 4.53 18.87
C THR A 4 4.50 3.44 17.81
N SER A 5 5.41 2.51 18.07
CA SER A 5 5.70 1.43 17.13
C SER A 5 4.50 0.49 16.95
N GLN A 6 3.74 0.25 18.01
CA GLN A 6 2.52 -0.55 17.94
C GLN A 6 1.43 0.15 17.12
N ALA A 7 1.24 1.46 17.32
CA ALA A 7 0.29 2.24 16.52
C ALA A 7 0.67 2.27 15.02
N ALA A 8 1.97 2.39 14.71
CA ALA A 8 2.48 2.36 13.33
C ALA A 8 2.27 1.00 12.67
N TYR A 9 2.54 -0.09 13.40
CA TYR A 9 2.29 -1.43 12.91
C TYR A 9 0.80 -1.68 12.67
N GLN A 10 -0.08 -1.27 13.58
CA GLN A 10 -1.52 -1.43 13.42
C GLN A 10 -2.04 -0.63 12.22
N ALA A 11 -1.66 0.65 12.08
CA ALA A 11 -2.06 1.48 10.94
C ALA A 11 -1.59 0.91 9.60
N LEU A 12 -0.37 0.35 9.55
CA LEU A 12 0.13 -0.34 8.37
C LEU A 12 -0.72 -1.59 8.06
N ARG A 13 -1.00 -2.42 9.07
CA ARG A 13 -1.78 -3.63 8.87
C ARG A 13 -3.22 -3.33 8.44
N ASP A 14 -3.84 -2.29 8.99
CA ASP A 14 -5.19 -1.85 8.61
C ASP A 14 -5.21 -1.39 7.14
N TYR A 15 -4.24 -0.58 6.73
CA TYR A 15 -4.08 -0.17 5.33
C TYR A 15 -3.86 -1.35 4.38
N LEU A 16 -3.01 -2.32 4.73
CA LEU A 16 -2.80 -3.49 3.88
C LEU A 16 -4.07 -4.35 3.78
N ASN A 17 -4.84 -4.49 4.87
CA ASN A 17 -6.10 -5.21 4.83
C ASN A 17 -7.17 -4.49 4.00
N SER A 18 -7.22 -3.14 4.00
CA SER A 18 -8.19 -2.41 3.17
C SER A 18 -7.93 -2.59 1.67
N LEU A 19 -6.68 -2.80 1.26
CA LEU A 19 -6.34 -3.17 -0.12
C LEU A 19 -6.86 -4.55 -0.54
N LEU A 20 -7.17 -5.43 0.40
CA LEU A 20 -7.71 -6.77 0.13
C LEU A 20 -9.23 -6.77 -0.04
N LEU A 21 -9.90 -5.65 0.22
CA LEU A 21 -11.35 -5.55 0.07
C LEU A 21 -11.73 -5.63 -1.42
N PRO A 22 -12.79 -6.37 -1.79
CA PRO A 22 -13.27 -6.44 -3.17
C PRO A 22 -13.68 -5.08 -3.76
N THR A 23 -13.99 -4.13 -2.88
CA THR A 23 -14.39 -2.76 -3.22
C THR A 23 -13.21 -1.81 -3.40
N CYS A 24 -11.96 -2.25 -3.15
CA CYS A 24 -10.78 -1.41 -3.30
C CYS A 24 -10.68 -0.93 -4.75
N PRO A 25 -10.75 0.39 -5.01
CA PRO A 25 -10.65 0.90 -6.37
C PRO A 25 -9.21 0.80 -6.87
N GLU A 26 -9.09 0.83 -8.19
CA GLU A 26 -7.83 1.11 -8.85
C GLU A 26 -7.37 2.52 -8.45
N GLN A 27 -6.07 2.69 -8.21
CA GLN A 27 -5.55 3.96 -7.73
C GLN A 27 -4.15 4.24 -8.30
N PRO A 28 -3.78 5.51 -8.48
CA PRO A 28 -2.44 5.85 -8.92
C PRO A 28 -1.43 5.55 -7.81
N LEU A 29 -0.16 5.35 -8.17
CA LEU A 29 0.92 5.15 -7.20
C LEU A 29 1.02 6.31 -6.18
N ALA A 30 0.63 7.53 -6.57
CA ALA A 30 0.60 8.68 -5.69
C ALA A 30 -0.44 8.57 -4.55
N ALA A 31 -1.49 7.76 -4.71
CA ALA A 31 -2.48 7.52 -3.66
C ALA A 31 -1.98 6.60 -2.54
N VAL A 32 -0.90 5.85 -2.81
CA VAL A 32 -0.25 4.97 -1.84
C VAL A 32 0.63 5.80 -0.90
N PRO A 33 0.66 5.52 0.41
CA PRO A 33 1.53 6.19 1.36
C PRO A 33 2.99 6.21 0.90
N MET A 34 3.64 7.36 0.99
CA MET A 34 4.95 7.62 0.39
C MET A 34 6.02 6.58 0.77
N ALA A 35 6.03 6.16 2.04
CA ALA A 35 6.98 5.18 2.56
C ALA A 35 6.88 3.79 1.90
N LEU A 36 5.73 3.46 1.30
CA LEU A 36 5.46 2.17 0.66
C LEU A 36 5.64 2.20 -0.87
N ARG A 37 5.73 3.40 -1.47
CA ARG A 37 5.81 3.55 -2.92
C ARG A 37 7.03 2.87 -3.56
N PRO A 38 8.25 2.90 -2.97
CA PRO A 38 9.41 2.24 -3.57
C PRO A 38 9.24 0.73 -3.67
N GLU A 39 8.74 0.08 -2.61
CA GLU A 39 8.48 -1.36 -2.56
C GLU A 39 7.38 -1.75 -3.56
N LEU A 40 6.29 -0.99 -3.61
CA LEU A 40 5.23 -1.23 -4.58
C LEU A 40 5.70 -1.01 -6.03
N ALA A 41 6.50 0.03 -6.30
CA ALA A 41 7.08 0.25 -7.61
C ALA A 41 8.03 -0.89 -8.03
N ALA A 42 8.76 -1.48 -7.09
CA ALA A 42 9.58 -2.67 -7.35
C ALA A 42 8.70 -3.89 -7.67
N PHE A 43 7.62 -4.11 -6.93
CA PHE A 43 6.66 -5.19 -7.18
C PHE A 43 5.95 -5.07 -8.53
N LEU A 44 5.65 -3.84 -8.96
CA LEU A 44 5.00 -3.57 -10.25
C LEU A 44 5.99 -3.63 -11.43
N ARG A 45 7.30 -3.73 -11.20
CA ARG A 45 8.29 -3.77 -12.27
C ARG A 45 8.09 -5.02 -13.13
N GLY A 46 7.86 -4.82 -14.43
CA GLY A 46 7.60 -5.91 -15.38
C GLY A 46 6.14 -6.36 -15.43
N LYS A 47 5.25 -5.75 -14.64
CA LYS A 47 3.81 -5.94 -14.77
C LYS A 47 3.21 -4.98 -15.79
N THR A 48 2.10 -5.39 -16.39
CA THR A 48 1.35 -4.55 -17.32
C THR A 48 0.75 -3.36 -16.56
N GLY A 49 1.11 -2.14 -16.95
CA GLY A 49 0.48 -0.92 -16.49
C GLY A 49 -0.58 -0.44 -17.48
N TYR A 50 -1.46 0.43 -17.01
CA TYR A 50 -2.39 1.18 -17.86
C TYR A 50 -2.55 2.60 -17.32
N GLU A 51 -3.07 3.46 -18.18
CA GLU A 51 -3.37 4.84 -17.84
C GLU A 51 -4.88 5.07 -17.77
N ASP A 52 -5.31 5.97 -16.90
CA ASP A 52 -6.68 6.45 -16.92
C ASP A 52 -6.96 7.35 -18.14
N LYS A 53 -8.21 7.82 -18.25
CA LYS A 53 -8.64 8.73 -19.32
C LYS A 53 -7.89 10.08 -19.35
N THR A 54 -7.13 10.40 -18.30
CA THR A 54 -6.33 11.62 -18.17
C THR A 54 -4.84 11.37 -18.40
N GLY A 55 -4.45 10.15 -18.80
CA GLY A 55 -3.05 9.76 -19.01
C GLY A 55 -2.28 9.50 -17.72
N ARG A 56 -2.97 9.28 -16.59
CA ARG A 56 -2.30 9.00 -15.31
C ARG A 56 -2.08 7.50 -15.16
N PRO A 57 -0.86 7.05 -14.79
CA PRO A 57 -0.61 5.64 -14.56
C PRO A 57 -1.39 5.15 -13.34
N MET A 58 -2.17 4.09 -13.55
CA MET A 58 -3.03 3.48 -12.56
C MET A 58 -2.51 2.08 -12.20
N ILE A 59 -2.77 1.68 -10.96
CA ILE A 59 -2.46 0.35 -10.45
C ILE A 59 -3.77 -0.44 -10.41
N TYR A 60 -3.78 -1.61 -11.04
CA TYR A 60 -4.92 -2.51 -10.97
C TYR A 60 -5.22 -2.90 -9.52
N ALA A 61 -6.49 -2.94 -9.16
CA ALA A 61 -6.94 -3.39 -7.83
C ALA A 61 -6.43 -4.81 -7.52
N ALA A 62 -6.39 -5.69 -8.53
CA ALA A 62 -5.84 -7.04 -8.40
C ALA A 62 -4.35 -7.04 -8.02
N ASP A 63 -3.55 -6.14 -8.58
CA ASP A 63 -2.13 -6.02 -8.26
C ASP A 63 -1.90 -5.44 -6.85
N LEU A 64 -2.73 -4.48 -6.45
CA LEU A 64 -2.73 -3.94 -5.09
C LEU A 64 -3.06 -5.03 -4.06
N ALA A 65 -4.09 -5.83 -4.32
CA ALA A 65 -4.49 -6.93 -3.46
C ALA A 65 -3.42 -8.02 -3.41
N ALA A 66 -2.80 -8.37 -4.54
CA ALA A 66 -1.70 -9.33 -4.60
C ALA A 66 -0.49 -8.85 -3.79
N TRP A 67 -0.09 -7.59 -3.97
CA TRP A 67 1.00 -6.99 -3.22
C TRP A 67 0.73 -6.96 -1.71
N ALA A 68 -0.47 -6.53 -1.30
CA ALA A 68 -0.85 -6.51 0.10
C ALA A 68 -0.86 -7.92 0.72
N ARG A 69 -1.31 -8.92 -0.04
CA ARG A 69 -1.28 -10.32 0.39
C ARG A 69 0.15 -10.82 0.59
N ASP A 70 1.06 -10.52 -0.33
CA ASP A 70 2.48 -10.88 -0.22
C ASP A 70 3.14 -10.24 1.01
N LEU A 71 2.79 -9.00 1.34
CA LEU A 71 3.29 -8.32 2.54
C LEU A 71 2.72 -8.89 3.84
N ILE A 72 1.46 -9.32 3.85
CA ILE A 72 0.79 -9.86 5.05
C ILE A 72 1.16 -11.33 5.30
N GLN A 73 1.21 -12.14 4.25
CA GLN A 73 1.26 -13.60 4.32
C GLN A 73 2.56 -14.21 3.77
N GLY A 74 3.24 -13.49 2.87
CA GLY A 74 4.38 -13.99 2.11
C GLY A 74 5.72 -13.52 2.66
N ALA A 75 6.59 -13.07 1.76
CA ALA A 75 8.00 -12.74 2.01
C ALA A 75 8.23 -11.52 2.92
N GLY A 76 7.18 -10.75 3.22
CA GLY A 76 7.33 -9.44 3.86
C GLY A 76 7.91 -8.41 2.89
N LEU A 77 8.42 -7.31 3.43
CA LEU A 77 9.04 -6.24 2.63
C LEU A 77 10.43 -6.68 2.16
N ALA A 78 10.81 -6.29 0.93
CA ALA A 78 12.15 -6.58 0.42
C ALA A 78 13.24 -5.79 1.17
N ALA A 79 12.90 -4.59 1.65
CA ALA A 79 13.72 -3.80 2.56
C ALA A 79 13.03 -3.58 3.92
N PRO A 80 13.80 -3.46 5.03
CA PRO A 80 13.23 -3.12 6.32
C PRO A 80 12.54 -1.76 6.24
N LEU A 81 11.25 -1.70 6.59
CA LEU A 81 10.51 -0.45 6.70
C LEU A 81 10.64 0.10 8.12
N PRO A 82 11.34 1.22 8.34
CA PRO A 82 11.46 1.80 9.68
C PRO A 82 10.08 2.31 10.09
N LEU A 83 9.48 1.72 11.12
CA LEU A 83 8.14 2.14 11.57
C LEU A 83 8.10 3.62 12.00
N ALA A 84 9.24 4.19 12.39
CA ALA A 84 9.38 5.61 12.72
C ALA A 84 9.24 6.55 11.52
N THR A 85 9.43 6.06 10.28
CA THR A 85 9.27 6.86 9.06
C THR A 85 7.85 6.77 8.48
N LEU A 86 6.96 6.01 9.12
CA LEU A 86 5.57 5.90 8.70
C LEU A 86 4.78 7.12 9.15
N ASP A 87 4.16 7.78 8.17
CA ASP A 87 3.14 8.79 8.45
C ASP A 87 1.81 8.10 8.77
N LEU A 88 1.49 8.05 10.06
CA LEU A 88 0.25 7.49 10.61
C LEU A 88 -1.00 8.15 10.03
N THR A 89 -0.95 9.46 9.78
CA THR A 89 -2.06 10.22 9.24
C THR A 89 -2.29 9.85 7.78
N ALA A 90 -1.22 9.77 6.99
CA ALA A 90 -1.30 9.33 5.60
C ALA A 90 -1.84 7.90 5.46
N LEU A 91 -1.39 6.97 6.34
CA LEU A 91 -1.90 5.60 6.36
C LEU A 91 -3.41 5.55 6.64
N ARG A 92 -3.86 6.23 7.70
CA ARG A 92 -5.28 6.26 8.07
C ARG A 92 -6.17 6.88 6.98
N MET A 93 -5.71 7.98 6.38
CA MET A 93 -6.42 8.63 5.28
C MET A 93 -6.49 7.73 4.03
N ALA A 94 -5.43 6.96 3.76
CA ALA A 94 -5.42 6.00 2.66
C ALA A 94 -6.38 4.82 2.94
N THR A 95 -6.40 4.30 4.16
CA THR A 95 -7.36 3.25 4.59
C THR A 95 -8.81 3.71 4.44
N GLN A 96 -9.13 4.94 4.88
CA GLN A 96 -10.50 5.49 4.78
C GLN A 96 -10.97 5.70 3.34
N ARG A 97 -10.05 5.87 2.38
CA ARG A 97 -10.41 5.99 0.95
C ARG A 97 -10.84 4.65 0.34
N GLN A 98 -10.47 3.53 0.98
CA GLN A 98 -10.67 2.18 0.47
C GLN A 98 -11.86 1.46 1.11
N ALA A 99 -12.35 1.96 2.25
CA ALA A 99 -13.54 1.49 2.95
C ALA A 99 -14.80 2.16 2.37
#